data_AF-A0A9Q0K1L1-F1
#
_entry.id   AF-A0A9Q0K1L1-F1
#
_cell.length_a   1.000
_cell.length_b   1.000
_cell.length_c   1.000
_cell.angle_alpha   90.00
_cell.angle_beta   90.00
_cell.angle_gamma   90.00
#
_symmetry.space_group_name_H-M   'P 1'
#
loop_
_entity.id
_entity.type
_entity.pdbx_description
1 polymer ?
#
loop_
_entity_poly.entity_id
_entity_poly.type
_entity_poly.pdbx_seq_one_letter_code
_entity_poly.pdbx_strand_id
1 'polypeptide(L)'
;MASAAWEEEEWELCYDGGFVFKRKKRKQDSSASAPALPTSDPEAEQRQLRERRKRALLKLKDQYQRELDQWQRMSHKLQAMDNRAQTQPSPLSSSSMESAKPAPPESESACRQLIDDLLIQAEAQEAILQDLSNVCDMIATLCKAQEERLNQSLIDLPVWATSRALMAYFSDD
;
A
#
# COMPACT_ATOMS: atom_id res chain seq x y z
N MET A 1 4.50 48.36 -28.48
CA MET A 1 3.31 47.48 -28.45
C MET A 1 3.59 46.27 -29.30
N ALA A 2 3.80 45.10 -28.67
CA ALA A 2 3.89 43.81 -29.34
C ALA A 2 2.84 42.92 -28.68
N SER A 3 1.85 42.50 -29.46
CA SER A 3 0.76 41.62 -29.02
C SER A 3 1.35 40.26 -28.68
N ALA A 4 1.28 39.85 -27.42
CA ALA A 4 1.54 38.48 -27.01
C ALA A 4 0.44 37.61 -27.63
N ALA A 5 0.78 36.95 -28.74
CA ALA A 5 -0.04 35.91 -29.32
C ALA A 5 -0.21 34.81 -28.28
N TRP A 6 -1.41 34.69 -27.73
CA TRP A 6 -1.82 33.54 -26.94
C TRP A 6 -1.68 32.31 -27.84
N GLU A 7 -0.57 31.58 -27.69
CA GLU A 7 -0.44 30.26 -28.29
C GLU A 7 -1.53 29.38 -27.68
N GLU A 8 -2.60 29.13 -28.46
CA GLU A 8 -3.57 28.10 -28.13
C GLU A 8 -2.81 26.78 -27.94
N GLU A 9 -2.70 26.35 -26.68
CA GLU A 9 -2.22 25.02 -26.33
C GLU A 9 -3.23 24.01 -26.86
N GLU A 10 -3.04 23.59 -28.12
CA GLU A 10 -3.87 22.58 -28.75
C GLU A 10 -3.62 21.23 -28.05
N TRP A 11 -4.60 20.75 -27.29
CA TRP A 11 -4.56 19.46 -26.61
C TRP A 11 -5.18 18.39 -27.51
N GLU A 12 -4.47 17.26 -27.70
CA GLU A 12 -5.00 16.11 -28.41
C GLU A 12 -5.48 15.02 -27.45
N LEU A 13 -6.61 14.39 -27.78
CA LEU A 13 -7.15 13.24 -27.05
C LEU A 13 -6.52 11.96 -27.57
N CYS A 14 -5.82 11.24 -26.70
CA CYS A 14 -5.22 9.95 -27.01
C CYS A 14 -6.00 8.82 -26.37
N TYR A 15 -6.22 7.76 -27.15
CA TYR A 15 -6.81 6.52 -26.69
C TYR A 15 -5.70 5.48 -26.49
N ASP A 16 -5.53 5.01 -25.26
CA ASP A 16 -4.64 3.90 -24.93
C ASP A 16 -5.38 2.86 -24.09
N GLY A 17 -5.64 1.69 -24.69
CA GLY A 17 -6.14 0.51 -23.97
C GLY A 17 -7.44 0.70 -23.18
N GLY A 18 -8.31 1.63 -23.60
CA GLY A 18 -9.57 1.95 -22.92
C GLY A 18 -9.52 3.16 -21.99
N PHE A 19 -8.35 3.79 -21.84
CA PHE A 19 -8.20 5.08 -21.17
C PHE A 19 -8.04 6.20 -22.18
N VAL A 20 -8.73 7.31 -21.93
CA VAL A 20 -8.66 8.53 -22.73
C VAL A 20 -7.94 9.59 -21.91
N PHE A 21 -6.82 10.10 -22.41
CA PHE A 21 -6.09 11.18 -21.77
C PHE A 21 -5.76 12.31 -22.75
N LYS A 22 -5.65 13.53 -22.22
CA LYS A 22 -5.23 14.72 -22.97
C LYS A 22 -3.71 14.84 -22.91
N ARG A 23 -3.05 15.02 -24.05
CA ARG A 23 -1.63 15.38 -24.10
C ARG A 23 -1.43 16.62 -24.96
N LYS A 24 -0.43 17.44 -24.61
CA LYS A 24 -0.11 18.68 -25.33
C LYS A 24 0.49 18.30 -26.69
N LYS A 25 -0.10 18.81 -27.77
CA LYS A 25 0.37 18.57 -29.14
C LYS A 25 1.77 19.18 -29.29
N ARG A 26 2.77 18.37 -29.65
CA ARG A 26 4.11 18.90 -29.97
C ARG A 26 4.01 19.61 -31.32
N LYS A 27 4.38 20.89 -31.39
CA LYS A 27 4.50 21.61 -32.66
C LYS A 27 5.49 20.85 -33.54
N GLN A 28 4.97 20.24 -34.60
CA GLN A 28 5.80 19.62 -35.62
C GLN A 28 6.35 20.76 -36.48
N ASP A 29 7.52 21.27 -36.10
CA ASP A 29 8.26 22.20 -36.93
C ASP A 29 8.63 21.47 -38.23
N SER A 30 7.90 21.80 -39.29
CA SER A 30 8.13 21.35 -40.66
C SER A 30 9.44 21.95 -41.22
N SER A 31 10.59 21.64 -40.62
CA SER A 31 11.92 21.91 -41.20
C SER A 31 13.04 21.26 -40.36
N ALA A 32 13.16 19.94 -40.39
CA ALA A 32 14.45 19.27 -40.19
C ALA A 32 14.36 17.80 -40.65
N SER A 33 15.05 17.51 -41.75
CA SER A 33 15.37 16.14 -42.16
C SER A 33 16.37 15.53 -41.14
N ALA A 34 15.95 14.54 -40.36
CA ALA A 34 16.80 13.64 -39.57
C ALA A 34 16.00 12.36 -39.22
N PRO A 35 16.68 11.23 -38.96
CA PRO A 35 16.39 9.94 -39.60
C PRO A 35 15.09 9.30 -39.12
N ALA A 36 14.42 8.62 -40.05
CA ALA A 36 13.34 7.70 -39.74
C ALA A 36 13.81 6.66 -38.72
N LEU A 37 13.38 6.81 -37.46
CA LEU A 37 13.36 5.72 -36.50
C LEU A 37 12.52 4.59 -37.10
N PRO A 38 12.91 3.31 -36.90
CA PRO A 38 12.19 2.21 -37.49
C PRO A 38 10.75 2.28 -37.00
N THR A 39 9.84 2.40 -37.94
CA THR A 39 8.41 2.22 -37.75
C THR A 39 8.19 0.78 -37.30
N SER A 40 8.47 0.48 -36.03
CA SER A 40 7.98 -0.75 -35.44
C SER A 40 6.47 -0.66 -35.51
N ASP A 41 5.91 -1.63 -36.23
CA ASP A 41 4.47 -1.77 -36.37
C ASP A 41 3.84 -1.67 -34.97
N PRO A 42 2.93 -0.70 -34.73
CA PRO A 42 2.28 -0.54 -33.42
C PRO A 42 1.62 -1.84 -32.95
N GLU A 43 1.23 -2.73 -33.88
CA GLU A 43 0.70 -4.04 -33.56
C GLU A 43 1.76 -5.00 -32.99
N ALA A 44 3.01 -4.92 -33.47
CA ALA A 44 4.12 -5.72 -32.96
C ALA A 44 4.54 -5.30 -31.55
N GLU A 45 4.56 -3.99 -31.26
CA GLU A 45 4.83 -3.46 -29.91
C GLU A 45 3.74 -3.89 -28.92
N GLN A 46 2.46 -3.82 -29.32
CA GLN A 46 1.34 -4.29 -28.51
C GLN A 46 1.42 -5.79 -28.21
N ARG A 47 1.79 -6.63 -29.19
CA ARG A 47 2.01 -8.06 -28.96
C ARG A 47 3.12 -8.30 -27.94
N GLN A 48 4.23 -7.57 -28.04
CA GLN A 48 5.33 -7.68 -27.09
C GLN A 48 4.93 -7.28 -25.66
N LEU A 49 4.13 -6.22 -25.50
CA LEU A 49 3.60 -5.81 -24.20
C LEU A 49 2.65 -6.87 -23.60
N ARG A 50 1.77 -7.45 -24.43
CA ARG A 50 0.88 -8.54 -24.01
C ARG A 50 1.67 -9.77 -23.55
N GLU A 51 2.74 -10.13 -24.27
CA GLU A 51 3.62 -11.22 -23.87
C GLU A 51 4.34 -10.95 -22.56
N ARG A 52 4.88 -9.73 -22.36
CA ARG A 52 5.52 -9.33 -21.10
C ARG A 52 4.54 -9.43 -19.93
N ARG A 53 3.32 -8.93 -20.11
CA ARG A 53 2.25 -9.02 -19.10
C ARG A 53 1.88 -10.48 -18.79
N LYS A 54 1.73 -11.32 -19.82
CA LYS A 54 1.44 -12.76 -19.64
C LYS A 54 2.55 -13.46 -18.85
N ARG A 55 3.82 -13.19 -19.17
CA ARG A 55 4.97 -13.74 -18.43
C ARG A 55 4.98 -13.28 -16.97
N ALA A 56 4.69 -12.01 -16.71
CA ALA A 56 4.62 -11.48 -15.35
C ALA A 56 3.50 -12.15 -14.53
N LEU A 57 2.32 -12.30 -15.11
CA LEU A 57 1.19 -12.98 -14.45
C LEU A 57 1.47 -14.46 -14.17
N LEU A 58 2.12 -15.17 -15.10
CA LEU A 58 2.52 -16.55 -14.89
C LEU A 58 3.53 -16.69 -13.74
N LYS A 59 4.55 -15.82 -13.70
CA LYS A 59 5.52 -15.80 -12.58
C LYS A 59 4.83 -15.55 -11.24
N LEU A 60 3.86 -14.63 -11.21
CA LEU A 60 3.12 -14.31 -10.00
C LEU A 60 2.25 -15.49 -9.56
N LYS A 61 1.58 -16.16 -10.50
CA LYS A 61 0.84 -17.40 -10.24
C LYS A 61 1.76 -18.47 -9.65
N ASP A 62 2.94 -18.70 -10.25
CA ASP A 62 3.89 -19.70 -9.79
C ASP A 62 4.48 -19.35 -8.41
N GLN A 63 4.61 -18.07 -8.09
CA GLN A 63 4.99 -17.63 -6.75
C GLN A 63 3.90 -17.95 -5.73
N TYR A 64 2.66 -17.54 -5.97
CA TYR A 64 1.56 -17.83 -5.05
C TYR A 64 1.31 -19.32 -4.89
N GLN A 65 1.47 -20.12 -5.96
CA GLN A 65 1.35 -21.57 -5.87
C GLN A 65 2.40 -22.15 -4.91
N ARG A 66 3.66 -21.72 -5.03
CA ARG A 66 4.73 -22.18 -4.12
C ARG A 66 4.50 -21.78 -2.68
N GLU A 67 4.00 -20.57 -2.46
CA GLU A 67 3.63 -20.10 -1.12
C GLU A 67 2.49 -20.98 -0.57
N LEU A 68 1.41 -21.20 -1.32
CA LEU A 68 0.31 -22.08 -0.90
C LEU A 68 0.79 -23.50 -0.56
N ASP A 69 1.67 -24.08 -1.38
CA ASP A 69 2.25 -25.40 -1.11
C ASP A 69 3.12 -25.41 0.16
N GLN A 70 3.79 -24.29 0.48
CA GLN A 70 4.53 -24.13 1.73
C GLN A 70 3.57 -24.03 2.92
N TRP A 71 2.53 -23.20 2.84
CA TRP A 71 1.51 -23.06 3.87
C TRP A 71 0.82 -24.40 4.15
N GLN A 72 0.48 -25.16 3.10
CA GLN A 72 -0.14 -26.46 3.24
C GLN A 72 0.79 -27.47 3.92
N ARG A 73 2.08 -27.50 3.56
CA ARG A 73 3.07 -28.35 4.24
C ARG A 73 3.24 -28.00 5.71
N MET A 74 3.28 -26.71 6.06
CA MET A 74 3.39 -26.29 7.45
C MET A 74 2.14 -26.66 8.23
N SER A 75 0.95 -26.45 7.65
CA SER A 75 -0.32 -26.85 8.24
C SER A 75 -0.37 -28.36 8.52
N HIS A 76 -0.03 -29.19 7.53
CA HIS A 76 0.04 -30.63 7.71
C HIS A 76 1.06 -31.04 8.79
N LYS A 77 2.21 -30.37 8.88
CA LYS A 77 3.22 -30.63 9.91
C LYS A 77 2.69 -30.30 11.31
N LEU A 78 2.03 -29.16 11.47
CA LEU A 78 1.41 -28.77 12.74
C LEU A 78 0.31 -29.75 13.14
N GLN A 79 -0.55 -30.15 12.20
CA GLN A 79 -1.58 -31.14 12.44
C GLN A 79 -0.99 -32.52 12.80
N ALA A 80 0.11 -32.93 12.16
CA ALA A 80 0.81 -34.17 12.51
C ALA A 80 1.44 -34.12 13.90
N MET A 81 1.95 -32.95 14.33
CA MET A 81 2.47 -32.76 15.68
C MET A 81 1.35 -32.82 16.72
N ASP A 82 0.21 -32.17 16.47
CA ASP A 82 -0.96 -32.22 17.35
C ASP A 82 -1.50 -33.66 17.47
N ASN A 83 -1.69 -34.35 16.35
CA ASN A 83 -2.08 -35.76 16.34
C ASN A 83 -1.08 -36.65 17.10
N ARG A 84 0.23 -36.40 16.99
CA ARG A 84 1.26 -37.14 17.73
C ARG A 84 1.24 -36.83 19.23
N ALA A 85 0.96 -35.58 19.62
CA ALA A 85 0.79 -35.20 21.01
C ALA A 85 -0.43 -35.89 21.64
N GLN A 86 -1.52 -36.04 20.86
CA GLN A 86 -2.74 -36.73 21.31
C GLN A 86 -2.61 -38.26 21.33
N THR A 87 -1.74 -38.86 20.51
CA THR A 87 -1.61 -40.32 20.39
C THR A 87 -0.45 -40.94 21.17
N GLN A 88 0.42 -40.17 21.83
CA GLN A 88 1.43 -40.72 22.74
C GLN A 88 0.77 -41.16 24.07
N PRO A 89 0.75 -42.47 24.40
CA PRO A 89 0.50 -42.89 25.77
C PRO A 89 1.75 -42.58 26.58
N SER A 90 1.59 -41.82 27.67
CA SER A 90 2.64 -41.60 28.68
C SER A 90 3.29 -42.94 29.08
N PRO A 91 4.63 -43.09 29.06
CA PRO A 91 5.31 -44.33 29.39
C PRO A 91 5.42 -44.49 30.91
N LEU A 92 4.30 -44.54 31.62
CA LEU A 92 4.24 -44.89 33.03
C LEU A 92 2.91 -45.59 33.33
N SER A 93 2.75 -46.86 32.91
CA SER A 93 1.74 -47.76 33.48
C SER A 93 1.97 -49.20 33.05
N SER A 94 3.02 -49.81 33.56
CA SER A 94 3.06 -51.25 33.80
C SER A 94 2.98 -51.48 35.31
N SER A 95 1.78 -51.42 35.88
CA SER A 95 1.48 -52.12 37.13
C SER A 95 -0.04 -52.16 37.37
N SER A 96 -0.55 -53.38 37.28
CA SER A 96 -1.47 -53.99 38.24
C SER A 96 -2.68 -53.20 38.76
N MET A 97 -3.85 -53.69 38.35
CA MET A 97 -5.10 -53.83 39.10
C MET A 97 -5.67 -52.64 39.89
N GLU A 98 -6.90 -52.29 39.49
CA GLU A 98 -8.03 -52.00 40.36
C GLU A 98 -7.95 -50.75 41.25
N SER A 99 -8.45 -49.62 40.71
CA SER A 99 -9.43 -48.78 41.42
C SER A 99 -9.98 -47.71 40.49
N ALA A 100 -11.30 -47.66 40.34
CA ALA A 100 -11.99 -46.57 39.69
C ALA A 100 -11.76 -45.27 40.50
N LYS A 101 -11.04 -44.31 39.92
CA LYS A 101 -10.91 -42.95 40.46
C LYS A 101 -10.98 -41.95 39.30
N PRO A 102 -11.72 -40.83 39.41
CA PRO A 102 -11.85 -39.88 38.31
C PRO A 102 -10.53 -39.13 38.08
N ALA A 103 -10.17 -38.95 36.81
CA ALA A 103 -8.97 -38.26 36.34
C ALA A 103 -8.94 -36.76 36.73
N PRO A 104 -7.75 -36.16 36.91
CA PRO A 104 -7.60 -34.76 37.34
C PRO A 104 -7.79 -33.75 36.19
N PRO A 105 -8.01 -32.45 36.48
CA PRO A 105 -8.40 -31.42 35.52
C PRO A 105 -7.21 -30.76 34.80
N GLU A 106 -6.33 -31.54 34.16
CA GLU A 106 -5.14 -30.95 33.49
C GLU A 106 -5.47 -30.22 32.18
N SER A 107 -6.65 -30.47 31.59
CA SER A 107 -7.12 -29.74 30.40
C SER A 107 -7.49 -28.29 30.70
N GLU A 108 -7.94 -27.97 31.92
CA GLU A 108 -8.32 -26.58 32.26
C GLU A 108 -7.10 -25.68 32.44
N SER A 109 -5.99 -26.22 32.95
CA SER A 109 -4.74 -25.46 33.13
C SER A 109 -4.07 -25.08 31.80
N ALA A 110 -4.06 -25.99 30.82
CA ALA A 110 -3.49 -25.70 29.50
C ALA A 110 -4.35 -24.68 28.72
N CYS A 111 -5.68 -24.77 28.83
CA CYS A 111 -6.59 -23.79 28.25
C CYS A 111 -6.43 -22.40 28.89
N ARG A 112 -6.24 -22.33 30.22
CA ARG A 112 -5.99 -21.06 30.91
C ARG A 112 -4.68 -20.41 30.47
N GLN A 113 -3.60 -21.18 30.39
CA GLN A 113 -2.30 -20.70 29.91
C GLN A 113 -2.39 -20.17 28.46
N LEU A 114 -3.10 -20.86 27.57
CA LEU A 114 -3.32 -20.37 26.21
C LEU A 114 -4.12 -19.06 26.18
N ILE A 115 -5.13 -18.91 27.03
CA ILE A 115 -5.91 -17.67 27.14
C ILE A 115 -5.03 -16.53 27.66
N ASP A 116 -4.22 -16.79 28.68
CA ASP A 116 -3.30 -15.80 29.25
C ASP A 116 -2.25 -15.35 28.21
N ASP A 117 -1.69 -16.30 27.44
CA ASP A 117 -0.75 -16.00 26.35
C ASP A 117 -1.41 -15.15 25.24
N LEU A 118 -2.65 -15.48 24.86
CA LEU A 118 -3.42 -14.71 23.87
C LEU A 118 -3.75 -13.30 24.38
N LEU A 119 -4.03 -13.17 25.67
CA LEU A 119 -4.31 -11.88 26.31
C LEU A 119 -3.06 -11.00 26.31
N ILE A 120 -1.91 -11.55 26.70
CA ILE A 120 -0.61 -10.84 26.63
C ILE A 120 -0.31 -10.41 25.19
N GLN A 121 -0.58 -11.26 24.22
CA GLN A 121 -0.40 -10.91 22.81
C GLN A 121 -1.34 -9.78 22.37
N ALA A 122 -2.60 -9.81 22.81
CA ALA A 122 -3.57 -8.77 22.50
C ALA A 122 -3.18 -7.41 23.12
N GLU A 123 -2.74 -7.41 24.37
CA GLU A 123 -2.24 -6.20 25.06
C GLU A 123 -1.00 -5.62 24.37
N ALA A 124 -0.06 -6.47 23.93
CA ALA A 124 1.10 -6.03 23.17
C ALA A 124 0.71 -5.42 21.82
N GLN A 125 -0.29 -5.98 21.13
CA GLN A 125 -0.81 -5.43 19.88
C GLN A 125 -1.55 -4.11 20.09
N GLU A 126 -2.30 -3.98 21.18
CA GLU A 126 -2.96 -2.74 21.57
C GLU A 126 -1.95 -1.62 21.80
N ALA A 127 -0.86 -1.89 22.52
CA ALA A 127 0.21 -0.91 22.73
C ALA A 127 0.81 -0.40 21.40
N ILE A 128 1.05 -1.30 20.44
CA ILE A 128 1.55 -0.94 19.11
C ILE A 128 0.54 -0.08 18.34
N LEU A 129 -0.74 -0.44 18.40
CA LEU A 129 -1.80 0.35 17.74
C LEU A 129 -1.94 1.74 18.36
N GLN A 130 -1.81 1.83 19.69
CA GLN A 130 -1.84 3.10 20.40
C GLN A 130 -0.67 4.00 20.00
N ASP A 131 0.54 3.44 19.91
CA ASP A 131 1.72 4.17 19.43
C ASP A 131 1.55 4.66 17.99
N LEU A 132 1.00 3.81 17.10
CA LEU A 132 0.72 4.20 15.72
C LEU A 132 -0.33 5.32 15.66
N SER A 133 -1.39 5.23 16.47
CA SER A 133 -2.41 6.29 16.58
C SER A 133 -1.79 7.62 17.01
N ASN A 134 -0.92 7.60 18.03
CA ASN A 134 -0.23 8.79 18.50
C ASN A 134 0.62 9.44 17.40
N VAL A 135 1.33 8.62 16.60
CA VAL A 135 2.10 9.12 15.45
C VAL A 135 1.19 9.73 14.38
N CYS A 136 0.06 9.08 14.08
CA CYS A 136 -0.92 9.62 13.14
C CYS A 136 -1.49 10.97 13.62
N ASP A 137 -1.82 11.10 14.91
CA ASP A 137 -2.31 12.34 15.49
C ASP A 137 -1.26 13.45 15.41
N MET A 138 -0.01 13.15 15.76
CA MET A 138 1.10 14.10 15.60
C MET A 138 1.24 14.58 14.16
N ILE A 139 1.24 13.66 13.19
CA ILE A 139 1.31 14.01 11.76
C ILE A 139 0.11 14.87 11.36
N ALA A 140 -1.10 14.53 11.79
CA ALA A 140 -2.30 15.32 11.49
C ALA A 140 -2.19 16.76 12.03
N THR A 141 -1.68 16.92 13.26
CA THR A 141 -1.46 18.27 13.83
C THR A 141 -0.40 19.07 13.07
N LEU A 142 0.69 18.43 12.65
CA LEU A 142 1.75 19.09 11.86
C LEU A 142 1.24 19.51 10.48
N CYS A 143 0.50 18.64 9.80
CA CYS A 143 -0.12 18.95 8.51
C CYS A 143 -1.10 20.12 8.63
N LYS A 144 -1.96 20.10 9.65
CA LYS A 144 -2.92 21.18 9.90
C LYS A 144 -2.22 22.52 10.18
N ALA A 145 -1.20 22.53 11.03
CA ALA A 145 -0.44 23.74 11.33
C ALA A 145 0.26 24.30 10.08
N GLN A 146 0.80 23.42 9.22
CA GLN A 146 1.42 23.83 7.96
C GLN A 146 0.41 24.40 6.97
N GLU A 147 -0.77 23.78 6.86
CA GLU A 147 -1.86 24.28 6.02
C GLU A 147 -2.33 25.66 6.48
N GLU A 148 -2.58 25.83 7.79
CA GLU A 148 -2.96 27.11 8.38
C GLU A 148 -1.90 28.19 8.12
N ARG A 149 -0.61 27.84 8.23
CA ARG A 149 0.49 28.76 7.91
C ARG A 149 0.48 29.21 6.45
N LEU A 150 0.27 28.28 5.51
CA LEU A 150 0.21 28.60 4.09
C LEU A 150 -1.02 29.46 3.77
N ASN A 151 -2.17 29.13 4.36
CA ASN A 151 -3.39 29.93 4.23
C ASN A 151 -3.19 31.35 4.77
N GLN A 152 -2.56 31.50 5.94
CA GLN A 152 -2.25 32.81 6.49
C GLN A 152 -1.33 33.60 5.56
N SER A 153 -0.28 32.95 5.02
CA SER A 153 0.62 33.61 4.06
C SER A 153 -0.10 34.07 2.78
N LEU A 154 -1.14 33.36 2.34
CA LEU A 154 -1.94 33.72 1.18
C LEU A 154 -2.86 34.91 1.46
N ILE A 155 -3.44 34.97 2.66
CA ILE A 155 -4.34 36.04 3.12
C ILE A 155 -3.55 37.33 3.36
N ASP A 156 -2.32 37.22 3.87
CA ASP A 156 -1.46 38.36 4.18
C ASP A 156 -0.85 39.03 2.92
N LEU A 157 -1.10 38.51 1.70
CA LEU A 157 -0.62 39.18 0.49
C LEU A 157 -1.31 40.55 0.31
N PRO A 158 -0.54 41.61 -0.01
CA PRO A 158 -1.07 42.95 -0.19
C PRO A 158 -2.06 43.04 -1.35
N VAL A 159 -2.02 42.10 -2.32
CA VAL A 159 -2.96 42.01 -3.44
C VAL A 159 -4.43 41.91 -2.99
N TRP A 160 -4.67 41.40 -1.77
CA TRP A 160 -6.00 41.31 -1.16
C TRP A 160 -6.38 42.55 -0.35
N ALA A 161 -5.48 43.51 -0.18
CA ALA A 161 -5.76 44.76 0.53
C ALA A 161 -6.68 45.68 -0.28
N THR A 162 -7.35 46.61 0.42
CA THR A 162 -8.24 47.58 -0.23
C THR A 162 -7.45 48.46 -1.21
N SER A 163 -8.06 48.88 -2.32
CA SER A 163 -7.42 49.72 -3.35
C SER A 163 -6.61 50.92 -2.80
N ARG A 164 -7.08 51.56 -1.71
CA ARG A 164 -6.36 52.66 -1.04
C ARG A 164 -5.07 52.20 -0.34
N ALA A 165 -5.07 51.04 0.30
CA ALA A 165 -3.91 50.47 0.99
C ALA A 165 -2.85 49.99 0.00
N LEU A 166 -3.27 49.43 -1.14
CA LEU A 166 -2.37 49.07 -2.24
C LEU A 166 -1.66 50.30 -2.81
N MET A 167 -2.39 51.38 -3.10
CA MET A 167 -1.80 52.62 -3.63
C MET A 167 -0.80 53.26 -2.65
N ALA A 168 -1.04 53.17 -1.34
CA ALA A 168 -0.09 53.63 -0.34
C ALA A 168 1.20 52.78 -0.32
N TYR A 169 1.08 51.45 -0.43
CA TYR A 169 2.23 50.55 -0.49
C TYR A 169 3.14 50.79 -1.72
N PHE A 170 2.55 51.11 -2.88
CA PHE A 170 3.34 51.45 -4.09
C PHE A 170 3.86 52.89 -4.12
N SER A 171 3.44 53.74 -3.18
CA SER A 171 3.87 55.15 -3.13
C SER A 171 4.98 55.39 -2.09
N ASP A 172 5.39 54.36 -1.33
CA ASP A 172 6.39 54.43 -0.26
C ASP A 172 7.77 53.84 -0.66
N ASP A 173 7.99 53.63 -1.97
CA ASP A 173 9.28 53.37 -2.65
C ASP A 173 9.68 54.62 -3.48
#